data_AF-A0A183BSL4-F1
#
_entry.id   AF-A0A183BSL4-F1
#
_cell.length_a   1.000
_cell.length_b   1.000
_cell.length_c   1.000
_cell.angle_alpha   90.00
_cell.angle_beta   90.00
_cell.angle_gamma   90.00
#
_symmetry.space_group_name_H-M   'P 1'
#
loop_
_entity.id
_entity.type
_entity.pdbx_description
1 polymer ?
#
loop_
_entity_poly.entity_id
_entity_poly.type
_entity_poly.pdbx_seq_one_letter_code
_entity_poly.pdbx_strand_id
1 'polypeptide(L)'
;MATPWFELSGKVELRCEQTGYRAEIEFQAKPFFRGKAHQIHGQIFHGARKNAVMQLKGEWNGHIYLKRENAAEFQLFTDVRQKPDVQKECVPVMEQEDRESRKLWRHVTAALSPTPLNSHPNPSDGLSNANGTRRPSVNDLRSLGNRAISSG
;
A
#
# COMPACT_ATOMS: atom_id res chain seq x y z
N MET A 1 4.74 11.55 -21.45
CA MET A 1 3.71 11.57 -20.39
C MET A 1 4.41 11.59 -19.04
N ALA A 2 3.87 12.28 -18.04
CA ALA A 2 4.42 12.27 -16.68
C ALA A 2 3.89 11.05 -15.91
N THR A 3 4.76 10.37 -15.16
CA THR A 3 4.36 9.27 -14.27
C THR A 3 3.73 9.86 -13.00
N PRO A 4 2.48 9.50 -12.65
CA PRO A 4 1.89 9.95 -11.40
C PRO A 4 2.65 9.36 -10.21
N TRP A 5 2.80 10.15 -9.16
CA TRP A 5 3.43 9.75 -7.91
C TRP A 5 2.61 10.32 -6.74
N PHE A 6 2.74 9.73 -5.55
CA PHE A 6 1.96 10.13 -4.38
C PHE A 6 2.87 10.63 -3.25
N GLU A 7 2.29 11.41 -2.35
CA GLU A 7 2.90 11.84 -1.11
C GLU A 7 1.99 11.55 0.06
N LEU A 8 2.61 11.33 1.22
CA LEU A 8 1.94 11.26 2.50
C LEU A 8 2.06 12.61 3.19
N SER A 9 1.00 13.04 3.86
CA SER A 9 0.99 14.28 4.64
C SER A 9 0.12 14.16 5.88
N GLY A 10 0.42 14.99 6.87
CA GLY A 10 -0.36 15.08 8.11
C GLY A 10 0.26 14.32 9.28
N LYS A 11 -0.44 14.36 10.40
CA LYS A 11 0.03 13.82 11.68
C LYS A 11 -0.69 12.52 12.01
N VAL A 12 0.08 11.56 12.50
CA VAL A 12 -0.39 10.27 12.98
C VAL A 12 0.14 10.07 14.39
N GLU A 13 -0.69 9.48 15.25
CA GLU A 13 -0.31 9.11 16.60
C GLU A 13 -0.45 7.59 16.78
N LEU A 14 0.59 6.97 17.34
CA LEU A 14 0.62 5.57 17.72
C LEU A 14 0.68 5.51 19.25
N ARG A 15 -0.21 4.75 19.89
CA ARG A 15 -0.22 4.54 21.34
C ARG A 15 -0.22 3.06 21.66
N CYS A 16 0.59 2.66 22.62
CA CYS A 16 0.56 1.33 23.22
C CYS A 16 0.29 1.47 24.72
N GLU A 17 -0.96 1.20 25.12
CA GLU A 17 -1.40 1.34 26.51
C GLU A 17 -0.67 0.38 27.46
N GLN A 18 -0.37 -0.84 27.00
CA GLN A 18 0.30 -1.87 27.78
C GLN A 18 1.73 -1.48 28.19
N THR A 19 2.44 -0.81 27.29
CA THR A 19 3.84 -0.40 27.52
C THR A 19 3.98 1.07 27.89
N GLY A 20 2.89 1.85 27.78
CA GLY A 20 2.90 3.29 28.01
C GLY A 20 3.64 4.11 26.96
N TYR A 21 4.06 3.51 25.83
CA TYR A 21 4.72 4.24 24.75
C TYR A 21 3.72 4.96 23.83
N ARG A 22 4.14 6.13 23.35
CA ARG A 22 3.39 6.93 22.38
C ARG A 22 4.34 7.56 21.37
N ALA A 23 4.03 7.45 20.08
CA ALA A 23 4.77 8.12 19.03
C ALA A 23 3.86 9.08 18.27
N GLU A 24 4.30 10.33 18.14
CA GLU A 24 3.69 11.32 17.25
C GLU A 24 4.58 11.45 16.02
N ILE A 25 4.03 11.18 14.83
CA ILE A 25 4.74 11.19 13.55
C ILE A 25 4.04 12.15 12.59
N GLU A 26 4.79 13.05 11.98
CA GLU A 26 4.32 13.97 10.96
C GLU A 26 4.95 13.62 9.61
N PHE A 27 4.10 13.37 8.63
CA PHE A 27 4.47 13.24 7.22
C PHE A 27 4.40 14.61 6.56
N GLN A 28 5.48 14.99 5.88
CA GLN A 28 5.61 16.27 5.23
C GLN A 28 5.60 16.07 3.72
N ALA A 29 4.55 16.57 3.07
CA ALA A 29 4.51 16.64 1.61
C ALA A 29 5.59 17.60 1.10
N LYS A 30 6.10 17.31 -0.11
CA LYS A 30 7.09 18.15 -0.78
C LYS A 30 6.59 19.60 -0.90
N PRO A 31 7.32 20.59 -0.37
CA PRO A 31 7.00 22.01 -0.57
C PRO A 31 7.03 22.39 -2.06
N PHE A 32 6.11 23.25 -2.49
CA PHE A 32 5.95 23.65 -3.90
C PHE A 32 7.19 24.32 -4.51
N PHE A 33 8.01 25.00 -3.71
CA PHE A 33 9.14 25.80 -4.22
C PHE A 33 10.45 25.02 -4.25
N ARG A 34 10.83 24.38 -3.14
CA ARG A 34 12.08 23.63 -3.00
C ARG A 34 12.00 22.78 -1.74
N GLY A 35 12.26 21.49 -1.85
CA GLY A 35 12.26 20.59 -0.69
C GLY A 35 12.37 19.13 -1.09
N LYS A 36 12.67 18.30 -0.11
CA LYS A 36 12.73 16.84 -0.28
C LYS A 36 11.32 16.26 -0.19
N ALA A 37 11.07 15.27 -1.03
CA ALA A 37 9.87 14.43 -0.94
C ALA A 37 9.96 13.50 0.27
N HIS A 38 8.82 12.93 0.65
CA HIS A 38 8.73 11.78 1.56
C HIS A 38 9.27 12.01 2.97
N GLN A 39 9.34 13.26 3.41
CA GLN A 39 9.94 13.59 4.71
C GLN A 39 9.03 13.15 5.86
N ILE A 40 9.65 12.66 6.92
CA ILE A 40 9.01 12.39 8.21
C ILE A 40 9.79 13.03 9.34
N HIS A 41 9.05 13.50 10.35
CA HIS A 41 9.59 13.90 11.65
C HIS A 41 8.69 13.36 12.75
N GLY A 42 9.22 13.15 13.94
CA GLY A 42 8.39 12.68 15.04
C GLY A 42 9.12 12.57 16.36
N GLN A 43 8.31 12.32 17.38
CA GLN A 43 8.73 12.24 18.77
C GLN A 43 8.10 11.02 19.43
N ILE A 44 8.88 10.35 20.27
CA ILE A 44 8.46 9.17 21.01
C ILE A 44 8.51 9.52 22.50
N PHE A 45 7.43 9.23 23.20
CA PHE A 45 7.20 9.49 24.61
C PHE A 45 6.98 8.18 25.35
N HIS A 46 7.23 8.19 26.66
CA HIS A 46 6.97 7.06 27.54
C HIS A 46 6.30 7.53 28.83
N GLY A 47 5.17 6.91 29.17
CA GLY A 47 4.34 7.30 30.30
C GLY A 47 3.77 8.72 30.14
N ALA A 48 3.64 9.44 31.24
CA ALA A 48 3.12 10.81 31.27
C ALA A 48 4.19 11.90 31.05
N ARG A 49 5.39 11.54 30.57
CA ARG A 49 6.48 12.50 30.38
C ARG A 49 6.13 13.49 29.27
N LYS A 50 6.37 14.78 29.54
CA LYS A 50 6.22 15.86 28.53
C LYS A 50 7.35 15.87 27.50
N ASN A 51 8.55 15.47 27.92
CA ASN A 51 9.72 15.41 27.04
C ASN A 51 9.77 14.08 26.30
N ALA A 52 10.15 14.14 25.03
CA ALA A 52 10.35 12.95 24.22
C ALA A 52 11.58 12.16 24.68
N VAL A 53 11.43 10.85 24.82
CA VAL A 53 12.55 9.92 25.09
C VAL A 53 13.37 9.67 23.84
N MET A 54 12.76 9.83 22.65
CA MET A 54 13.44 9.76 21.36
C MET A 54 12.81 10.69 20.33
N GLN A 55 13.61 11.13 19.37
CA GLN A 55 13.18 11.87 18.19
C GLN A 55 13.48 11.04 16.94
N LEU A 56 12.64 11.16 15.92
CA LEU A 56 12.84 10.53 14.61
C LEU A 56 12.81 11.58 13.49
N LYS A 57 13.58 11.33 12.44
CA LYS A 57 13.53 12.12 11.20
C LYS A 57 14.01 11.31 10.01
N GLY A 58 13.63 11.71 8.80
CA GLY A 58 14.19 11.12 7.59
C GLY A 58 13.17 11.02 6.47
N GLU A 59 13.28 9.97 5.68
CA GLU A 59 12.41 9.67 4.53
C GLU A 59 11.68 8.35 4.78
N TRP A 60 10.35 8.33 4.67
CA TRP A 60 9.56 7.11 4.95
C TRP A 60 9.85 5.97 3.98
N ASN A 61 10.34 6.28 2.77
CA ASN A 61 10.79 5.30 1.77
C ASN A 61 12.32 5.25 1.62
N GLY A 62 13.07 5.80 2.59
CA GLY A 62 14.52 5.94 2.50
C GLY A 62 15.19 5.69 3.84
N HIS A 63 16.08 6.61 4.23
CA HIS A 63 16.77 6.54 5.51
C HIS A 63 15.92 7.16 6.62
N ILE A 64 15.75 6.42 7.71
CA ILE A 64 15.13 6.90 8.94
C ILE A 64 16.21 6.94 10.02
N TYR A 65 16.26 8.05 10.76
CA TYR A 65 17.23 8.29 11.81
C TYR A 65 16.52 8.48 13.15
N LEU A 66 17.18 8.05 14.22
CA LEU A 66 16.71 8.20 15.60
C LEU A 66 17.74 8.93 16.45
N LYS A 67 17.26 9.72 17.40
CA LYS A 67 18.07 10.36 18.43
C LYS A 67 17.44 10.09 19.80
N ARG A 68 18.23 9.55 20.72
CA ARG A 68 17.81 9.33 22.12
C ARG A 68 17.87 10.63 22.92
N GLU A 69 17.12 10.66 24.03
CA GLU A 69 17.28 11.68 25.08
C GLU A 69 18.75 11.77 25.49
N ASN A 70 19.30 12.99 25.54
CA ASN A 70 20.71 13.29 25.83
C ASN A 70 21.76 12.87 24.78
N ALA A 71 21.36 12.28 23.66
CA ALA A 71 22.29 12.06 22.55
C ALA A 71 22.54 13.37 21.79
N ALA A 72 23.80 13.63 21.43
CA ALA A 72 24.16 14.81 20.64
C ALA A 72 23.54 14.73 19.24
N GLU A 73 23.68 13.57 18.59
CA GLU A 73 23.39 13.40 17.17
C GLU A 73 22.32 12.34 16.87
N PHE A 74 21.76 12.42 15.66
CA PHE A 74 20.89 11.40 15.11
C PHE A 74 21.73 10.28 14.50
N GLN A 75 21.35 9.04 14.80
CA GLN A 75 21.98 7.84 14.25
C GLN A 75 21.02 7.17 13.26
N LEU A 76 21.59 6.54 12.22
CA LEU A 76 20.80 5.78 11.26
C LEU A 76 20.08 4.63 11.99
N PHE A 77 18.76 4.59 11.86
CA PHE A 77 17.94 3.51 12.41
C PHE A 77 17.68 2.44 11.35
N THR A 78 17.24 2.83 10.15
CA THR A 78 17.05 1.89 9.05
C THR A 78 17.16 2.58 7.69
N ASP A 79 17.66 1.85 6.70
CA ASP A 79 17.42 2.15 5.28
C ASP A 79 16.32 1.22 4.79
N VAL A 80 15.15 1.80 4.49
CA VAL A 80 13.96 1.04 4.04
C VAL A 80 14.23 0.36 2.70
N ARG A 81 15.05 0.97 1.83
CA ARG A 81 15.32 0.48 0.47
C ARG A 81 16.20 -0.77 0.44
N GLN A 82 16.88 -1.06 1.55
CA GLN A 82 17.71 -2.26 1.71
C GLN A 82 16.92 -3.42 2.30
N LYS A 83 15.66 -3.23 2.69
CA LYS A 83 14.82 -4.29 3.22
C LYS A 83 14.25 -5.11 2.05
N PRO A 84 14.32 -6.46 2.12
CA PRO A 84 13.74 -7.30 1.08
C PRO A 84 12.21 -7.18 1.11
N ASP A 85 11.61 -7.21 -0.07
CA ASP A 85 10.16 -7.30 -0.20
C ASP A 85 9.67 -8.64 0.33
N VAL A 86 8.77 -8.59 1.31
CA VAL A 86 8.13 -9.80 1.85
C VAL A 86 6.81 -10.00 1.12
N GLN A 87 6.75 -11.06 0.32
CA GLN A 87 5.54 -11.42 -0.40
C GLN A 87 4.47 -11.93 0.57
N LYS A 88 3.24 -11.45 0.38
CA LYS A 88 2.10 -11.96 1.14
C LYS A 88 1.79 -13.39 0.70
N GLU A 89 1.87 -14.33 1.64
CA GLU A 89 1.35 -15.68 1.46
C GLU A 89 -0.17 -15.65 1.40
N CYS A 90 -0.73 -16.29 0.37
CA CYS A 90 -2.16 -16.47 0.19
C CYS A 90 -2.39 -17.86 -0.39
N VAL A 91 -3.52 -18.46 -0.02
CA VAL A 91 -4.00 -19.67 -0.69
C VAL A 91 -4.27 -19.39 -2.18
N PRO A 92 -4.17 -20.42 -3.04
CA PRO A 92 -4.49 -20.31 -4.46
C PRO A 92 -5.87 -19.70 -4.70
N VAL A 93 -6.02 -18.91 -5.78
CA VAL A 93 -7.28 -18.21 -6.07
C VAL A 93 -8.48 -19.15 -6.23
N MET A 94 -8.26 -20.39 -6.66
CA MET A 94 -9.31 -21.40 -6.80
C MET A 94 -9.82 -21.94 -5.47
N GLU A 95 -9.02 -21.84 -4.41
CA GLU A 95 -9.34 -22.29 -3.05
C GLU A 95 -9.90 -21.17 -2.17
N GLN A 96 -9.94 -19.93 -2.69
CA GLN A 96 -10.48 -18.79 -1.98
C GLN A 96 -12.02 -18.78 -1.99
N GLU A 97 -12.62 -18.16 -0.98
CA GLU A 97 -14.05 -17.88 -0.93
C GLU A 97 -14.45 -16.78 -1.93
N ASP A 98 -15.72 -16.75 -2.34
CA ASP A 98 -16.18 -15.90 -3.44
C ASP A 98 -16.01 -14.38 -3.20
N ARG A 99 -15.91 -13.97 -1.92
CA ARG A 99 -15.71 -12.56 -1.53
C ARG A 99 -14.27 -12.23 -1.16
N GLU A 100 -13.35 -13.18 -1.26
CA GLU A 100 -11.94 -12.89 -1.08
C GLU A 100 -11.39 -12.08 -2.25
N SER A 101 -10.55 -11.09 -1.96
CA SER A 101 -10.22 -10.04 -2.91
C SER A 101 -9.63 -10.57 -4.22
N ARG A 102 -8.71 -11.56 -4.20
CA ARG A 102 -8.09 -12.05 -5.44
C ARG A 102 -9.10 -12.81 -6.31
N LYS A 103 -10.00 -13.60 -5.70
CA LYS A 103 -11.05 -14.32 -6.44
C LYS A 103 -12.14 -13.38 -6.96
N LEU A 104 -12.58 -12.45 -6.12
CA LEU A 104 -13.60 -11.46 -6.46
C LEU A 104 -13.15 -10.56 -7.64
N TRP A 105 -11.90 -10.09 -7.60
CA TRP A 105 -11.37 -9.14 -8.59
C TRP A 105 -10.63 -9.79 -9.78
N ARG A 106 -10.55 -11.12 -9.86
CA ARG A 106 -9.73 -11.85 -10.85
C ARG A 106 -9.92 -11.38 -12.30
N HIS A 107 -11.17 -11.15 -12.71
CA HIS A 107 -11.50 -10.75 -14.08
C HIS A 107 -11.09 -9.32 -14.40
N VAL A 108 -11.20 -8.42 -13.41
CA VAL A 108 -10.76 -7.03 -13.54
C VAL A 108 -9.25 -6.96 -13.61
N THR A 109 -8.56 -7.67 -12.72
CA THR A 109 -7.09 -7.72 -12.71
C THR A 109 -6.54 -8.33 -14.00
N ALA A 110 -7.15 -9.40 -14.52
CA ALA A 110 -6.74 -9.99 -15.80
C ALA A 110 -6.88 -9.00 -16.97
N ALA A 111 -7.96 -8.21 -17.01
CA ALA A 111 -8.19 -7.21 -18.05
C ALA A 111 -7.23 -6.00 -17.97
N LEU A 112 -6.62 -5.75 -16.80
CA LEU A 112 -5.64 -4.69 -16.58
C LEU A 112 -4.19 -5.15 -16.76
N SER A 113 -3.95 -6.46 -16.89
CA SER A 113 -2.61 -6.99 -17.03
C SER A 113 -1.98 -6.53 -18.36
N PRO A 114 -0.74 -6.03 -18.36
CA PRO A 114 -0.06 -5.53 -19.56
C PRO A 114 0.36 -6.63 -20.55
N THR A 115 -0.08 -7.88 -20.34
CA THR A 115 0.07 -8.95 -21.33
C THR A 115 -0.56 -8.48 -22.65
N PRO A 116 0.18 -8.45 -23.77
CA PRO A 116 -0.37 -7.97 -25.03
C PRO A 116 -1.61 -8.80 -25.38
N LEU A 117 -2.68 -8.12 -25.78
CA LEU A 117 -3.99 -8.67 -26.14
C LEU A 117 -3.90 -9.87 -27.12
N ASN A 118 -2.79 -9.99 -27.85
CA ASN A 118 -2.51 -11.01 -28.86
C ASN A 118 -1.74 -12.24 -28.34
N SER A 119 -1.40 -12.32 -27.06
CA SER A 119 -0.68 -13.47 -26.46
C SER A 119 -1.56 -14.42 -25.67
N HIS A 120 -2.83 -14.05 -25.46
CA HIS A 120 -3.82 -15.05 -25.08
C HIS A 120 -4.15 -15.84 -26.35
N PRO A 121 -3.87 -17.17 -26.42
CA PRO A 121 -4.40 -17.98 -27.51
C PRO A 121 -5.90 -17.75 -27.51
N ASN A 122 -6.41 -17.44 -28.70
CA ASN A 122 -7.82 -17.14 -28.91
C ASN A 122 -8.62 -18.24 -28.19
N PRO A 123 -9.39 -17.94 -27.14
CA PRO A 123 -10.06 -18.99 -26.37
C PRO A 123 -11.17 -19.68 -27.19
N SER A 124 -11.38 -19.31 -28.45
CA SER A 124 -12.08 -20.11 -29.46
C SER A 124 -11.36 -21.42 -29.80
N ASP A 125 -10.04 -21.50 -29.60
CA ASP A 125 -9.24 -22.68 -29.97
C ASP A 125 -9.31 -23.79 -28.90
N GLY A 126 -9.97 -23.52 -27.76
CA GLY A 126 -10.22 -24.48 -26.69
C GLY A 126 -11.68 -24.61 -26.24
N LEU A 127 -12.62 -23.86 -26.84
CA LEU A 127 -14.06 -23.93 -26.53
C LEU A 127 -14.83 -24.58 -27.68
N SER A 128 -14.47 -25.82 -27.98
CA SER A 128 -15.34 -26.75 -28.73
C SER A 128 -15.80 -27.88 -27.82
N ASN A 129 -16.38 -27.56 -26.66
CA ASN A 129 -17.39 -28.37 -25.98
C ASN A 129 -17.82 -27.71 -24.64
N ALA A 130 -19.08 -27.94 -24.30
CA ALA A 130 -19.76 -27.61 -23.05
C ALA A 130 -20.21 -26.15 -22.81
N ASN A 131 -21.51 -25.97 -23.10
CA ASN A 131 -22.44 -24.96 -22.58
C ASN A 131 -22.32 -23.54 -23.13
N GLY A 132 -23.22 -23.24 -24.08
CA GLY A 132 -23.37 -21.97 -24.80
C GLY A 132 -23.81 -20.78 -23.95
N THR A 133 -23.03 -20.41 -22.94
CA THR A 133 -23.18 -19.14 -22.24
C THR A 133 -22.30 -18.09 -22.93
N ARG A 134 -22.95 -17.10 -23.54
CA ARG A 134 -22.28 -15.96 -24.19
C ARG A 134 -21.37 -15.25 -23.18
N ARG A 135 -20.15 -14.90 -23.60
CA ARG A 135 -19.24 -14.11 -22.78
C ARG A 135 -19.84 -12.73 -22.47
N PRO A 136 -19.73 -12.25 -21.21
CA PRO A 136 -20.14 -10.90 -20.85
C PRO A 136 -19.26 -9.88 -21.58
N SER A 137 -19.91 -8.88 -22.15
CA SER A 137 -19.25 -7.75 -22.79
C SER A 137 -18.56 -6.84 -21.76
N VAL A 138 -17.69 -5.95 -22.24
CA VAL A 138 -17.07 -4.90 -21.40
C VAL A 138 -18.13 -4.07 -20.66
N ASN A 139 -19.32 -3.89 -21.26
CA ASN A 139 -20.42 -3.18 -20.64
C ASN A 139 -21.07 -3.99 -19.50
N ASP A 140 -21.10 -5.32 -19.62
CA ASP A 140 -21.62 -6.20 -18.57
C ASP A 140 -20.69 -6.24 -17.35
N LEU A 141 -19.37 -6.22 -17.59
CA LEU A 141 -18.36 -6.13 -16.53
C LEU A 141 -18.39 -4.79 -15.80
N ARG A 142 -18.62 -3.68 -16.52
CA ARG A 142 -18.81 -2.35 -15.92
C ARG A 142 -20.07 -2.27 -15.07
N SER A 143 -21.17 -2.88 -15.54
CA SER A 143 -22.44 -2.98 -14.81
C SER A 143 -22.28 -3.76 -13.50
N LEU A 144 -21.56 -4.89 -13.53
CA LEU A 144 -21.28 -5.70 -12.34
C LEU A 144 -20.40 -4.95 -11.32
N GLY A 145 -19.40 -4.21 -11.80
CA GLY A 145 -18.57 -3.35 -10.94
C GLY A 145 -19.39 -2.26 -10.24
N ASN A 146 -20.31 -1.61 -10.95
CA ASN A 146 -21.15 -0.56 -10.37
C ASN A 146 -22.18 -1.11 -9.35
N ARG A 147 -22.73 -2.31 -9.59
CA ARG A 147 -23.65 -2.96 -8.64
C ARG A 147 -22.97 -3.38 -7.34
N ALA A 148 -21.71 -3.81 -7.39
CA ALA A 148 -20.94 -4.15 -6.20
C ALA A 148 -20.64 -2.93 -5.30
N ILE A 149 -20.63 -1.73 -5.87
CA ILE A 149 -20.39 -0.47 -5.15
C ILE A 149 -21.69 0.09 -4.55
N SER A 150 -22.85 -0.14 -5.19
CA SER A 150 -24.13 0.44 -4.78
C SER A 150 -24.93 -0.36 -3.74
N SER A 151 -24.45 -1.53 -3.31
CA SER A 151 -25.10 -2.38 -2.30
C SER A 151 -24.40 -2.36 -0.93
N GLY A 152 -23.66 -1.28 -0.64
CA GLY A 152 -23.10 -0.96 0.67
C GLY A 152 -23.88 0.14 1.36
#